data_AF-A0ABD4RDT3-F1
#
_entry.id   AF-A0ABD4RDT3-F1
#
_cell.length_a   1.000
_cell.length_b   1.000
_cell.length_c   1.000
_cell.angle_alpha   90.00
_cell.angle_beta   90.00
_cell.angle_gamma   90.00
#
_symmetry.space_group_name_H-M   'P 1'
#
loop_
_entity.id
_entity.type
_entity.pdbx_description
1 polymer ?
#
loop_
_entity_poly.entity_id
_entity_poly.type
_entity_poly.pdbx_seq_one_letter_code
_entity_poly.pdbx_strand_id
1 'polypeptide(L)'
;MGNMFGKFKDLIGMGDYEDEFDEFDEVEGKEEEEEVEPIIPNTKGTKVVNIHSAATAKVMVTKPVGYDDAREIADAIKARKIVLVNATGLETKTAQRLVDFISGSCYVLGATLQEIEQRVYLLSPSNVEVTNELKNELSSKALFNWSNK
;
A
#
# COMPACT_ATOMS: atom_id res chain seq x y z
N MET A 1 48.16 -42.86 -9.22
CA MET A 1 48.12 -41.56 -8.52
C MET A 1 48.40 -40.50 -9.59
N GLY A 2 47.46 -39.97 -10.38
CA GLY A 2 46.01 -39.84 -10.26
C GLY A 2 45.69 -38.40 -10.69
N ASN A 3 45.76 -38.13 -12.00
CA ASN A 3 45.73 -36.81 -12.65
C ASN A 3 44.66 -35.85 -12.08
N MET A 4 45.10 -34.96 -11.19
CA MET A 4 44.26 -33.96 -10.53
C MET A 4 43.76 -32.86 -11.50
N PHE A 5 44.32 -32.80 -12.71
CA PHE A 5 43.97 -31.79 -13.72
C PHE A 5 42.68 -32.11 -14.51
N GLY A 6 42.24 -33.37 -14.52
CA GLY A 6 41.01 -33.78 -15.22
C GLY A 6 39.72 -33.37 -14.51
N LYS A 7 39.73 -33.24 -13.18
CA LYS A 7 38.55 -32.84 -12.39
C LYS A 7 38.32 -31.33 -12.34
N PHE A 8 39.31 -30.54 -12.69
CA PHE A 8 39.17 -29.08 -12.77
C PHE A 8 38.43 -28.65 -14.06
N LYS A 9 38.56 -29.46 -15.12
CA LYS A 9 37.91 -29.24 -16.42
C LYS A 9 36.39 -29.47 -16.41
N ASP A 10 35.87 -30.22 -15.42
CA ASP A 10 34.42 -30.42 -15.23
C ASP A 10 33.76 -29.34 -14.34
N LEU A 11 34.54 -28.53 -13.62
CA LEU A 11 34.02 -27.41 -12.81
C LEU A 11 33.97 -26.10 -13.61
N ILE A 12 34.82 -25.97 -14.62
CA ILE A 12 34.73 -24.98 -15.70
C ILE A 12 34.14 -25.71 -16.90
N GLY A 13 32.88 -26.13 -16.76
CA GLY A 13 32.09 -26.80 -17.79
C GLY A 13 31.71 -25.82 -18.89
N MET A 14 32.70 -25.51 -19.73
CA MET A 14 32.53 -25.01 -21.08
C MET A 14 31.90 -26.17 -21.88
N GLY A 15 30.57 -26.15 -22.03
CA GLY A 15 29.81 -27.01 -22.92
C GLY A 15 29.22 -26.13 -24.02
N ASP A 16 29.72 -26.35 -25.24
CA ASP A 16 29.38 -25.72 -26.51
C ASP A 16 27.97 -25.12 -26.60
N TYR A 17 27.91 -23.79 -26.76
CA TYR A 17 26.93 -23.12 -27.61
C TYR A 17 27.65 -22.02 -28.39
N GLU A 18 27.40 -22.08 -29.70
CA GLU A 18 27.97 -21.24 -30.75
C GLU A 18 27.58 -19.76 -30.60
N ASP A 19 28.52 -18.93 -31.06
CA ASP A 19 28.40 -17.64 -31.73
C ASP A 19 28.13 -16.32 -30.98
N GLU A 20 29.04 -15.40 -31.33
CA GLU A 20 29.07 -13.93 -31.18
C GLU A 20 29.19 -13.33 -29.78
N PHE A 21 30.44 -13.02 -29.39
CA PHE A 21 30.71 -11.76 -28.69
C PHE A 21 32.10 -11.24 -29.05
N ASP A 22 32.12 -10.13 -29.78
CA ASP A 22 33.32 -9.44 -30.22
C ASP A 22 34.09 -8.83 -29.03
N GLU A 23 35.37 -9.17 -29.06
CA GLU A 23 36.54 -8.31 -28.86
C GLU A 23 36.80 -7.64 -27.50
N PHE A 24 37.94 -8.05 -26.97
CA PHE A 24 38.68 -7.60 -25.82
C PHE A 24 39.30 -6.22 -26.09
N ASP A 25 39.31 -5.31 -25.12
CA ASP A 25 40.61 -4.77 -24.68
C ASP A 25 40.51 -4.06 -23.33
N GLU A 26 41.35 -4.56 -22.43
CA GLU A 26 41.57 -4.15 -21.06
C GLU A 26 42.76 -3.18 -21.03
N VAL A 27 42.59 -1.97 -20.48
CA VAL A 27 43.73 -1.11 -20.10
C VAL A 27 43.47 -0.51 -18.73
N GLU A 28 44.23 -0.99 -17.73
CA GLU A 28 44.39 -0.40 -16.41
C GLU A 28 45.01 1.00 -16.49
N GLY A 29 44.47 1.95 -15.72
CA GLY A 29 45.07 3.26 -15.45
C GLY A 29 44.64 3.76 -14.06
N LYS A 30 45.61 4.00 -13.19
CA LYS A 30 45.47 4.33 -11.77
C LYS A 30 45.02 5.77 -11.50
N GLU A 31 44.28 5.90 -10.39
CA GLU A 31 44.27 6.95 -9.34
C GLU A 31 44.28 8.43 -9.76
N GLU A 32 43.22 9.16 -9.42
CA GLU A 32 43.28 10.39 -8.61
C GLU A 32 41.86 10.71 -8.06
N GLU A 33 41.74 10.69 -6.73
CA GLU A 33 40.56 11.13 -5.98
C GLU A 33 40.55 12.66 -5.95
N GLU A 34 39.59 13.30 -6.63
CA GLU A 34 39.21 14.69 -6.31
C GLU A 34 37.91 14.69 -5.50
N GLU A 35 38.08 14.87 -4.20
CA GLU A 35 37.02 15.10 -3.22
C GLU A 35 36.46 16.52 -3.43
N VAL A 36 35.37 16.64 -4.18
CA VAL A 36 34.68 17.93 -4.37
C VAL A 36 33.64 18.09 -3.25
N GLU A 37 33.99 18.84 -2.20
CA GLU A 37 33.03 19.20 -1.16
C GLU A 37 31.88 20.04 -1.76
N PRO A 38 30.60 19.68 -1.56
CA PRO A 38 29.50 20.54 -1.98
C PRO A 38 29.42 21.75 -1.04
N ILE A 39 29.63 22.93 -1.62
CA ILE A 39 29.49 24.22 -0.95
C ILE A 39 28.01 24.40 -0.57
N ILE A 40 27.65 24.17 0.70
CA ILE A 40 26.27 24.33 1.20
C ILE A 40 25.99 25.84 1.33
N PRO A 41 25.05 26.43 0.55
CA PRO A 41 24.63 27.80 0.79
C PRO A 41 23.81 27.84 2.08
N ASN A 42 24.27 28.64 3.04
CA ASN A 42 23.61 28.91 4.31
C ASN A 42 22.30 29.67 4.07
N THR A 43 21.27 28.92 3.64
CA THR A 43 19.91 29.42 3.49
C THR A 43 19.19 29.02 4.76
N LYS A 44 18.83 30.03 5.57
CA LYS A 44 18.00 29.91 6.76
C LYS A 44 16.75 29.09 6.43
N GLY A 45 16.81 27.80 6.73
CA GLY A 45 15.85 26.80 6.30
C GLY A 45 14.96 26.38 7.45
N THR A 46 13.69 26.72 7.31
CA THR A 46 12.50 26.00 7.79
C THR A 46 12.80 24.62 8.36
N LYS A 47 12.30 24.37 9.58
CA LYS A 47 12.32 23.07 10.25
C LYS A 47 11.79 21.97 9.33
N VAL A 48 12.70 21.30 8.63
CA VAL A 48 12.44 20.09 7.87
C VAL A 48 12.26 18.95 8.89
N VAL A 49 11.02 18.65 9.23
CA VAL A 49 10.71 17.43 9.96
C VAL A 49 10.80 16.28 8.97
N ASN A 50 11.61 15.29 9.31
CA ASN A 50 11.70 14.03 8.59
C ASN A 50 10.31 13.38 8.64
N ILE A 51 9.54 13.43 7.55
CA ILE A 51 8.29 12.67 7.42
C ILE A 51 8.71 11.22 7.22
N HIS A 52 9.14 10.55 8.28
CA HIS A 52 9.19 9.09 8.31
C HIS A 52 7.78 8.61 7.98
N SER A 53 7.55 8.25 6.72
CA SER A 53 6.48 7.39 6.21
C SER A 53 5.36 7.12 7.21
N ALA A 54 4.67 8.17 7.67
CA ALA A 54 3.45 8.01 8.41
C ALA A 54 2.49 7.48 7.35
N ALA A 55 2.25 6.17 7.36
CA ALA A 55 1.39 5.51 6.40
C ALA A 55 0.10 6.31 6.35
N THR A 56 -0.06 7.13 5.30
CA THR A 56 -1.19 8.02 5.15
C THR A 56 -2.41 7.12 5.04
N ALA A 57 -3.23 7.10 6.09
CA ALA A 57 -4.41 6.26 6.14
C ALA A 57 -5.30 6.62 4.95
N LYS A 58 -5.41 5.70 3.99
CA LYS A 58 -6.23 5.91 2.79
C LYS A 58 -7.68 5.75 3.16
N VAL A 59 -8.50 6.73 2.79
CA VAL A 59 -9.93 6.74 3.06
C VAL A 59 -10.68 6.49 1.76
N MET A 60 -11.71 5.64 1.82
CA MET A 60 -12.66 5.39 0.75
C MET A 60 -14.06 5.73 1.25
N VAL A 61 -14.83 6.44 0.43
CA VAL A 61 -16.24 6.72 0.69
C VAL A 61 -17.04 6.07 -0.42
N THR A 62 -18.02 5.24 -0.06
CA THR A 62 -18.87 4.51 -1.02
C THR A 62 -20.35 4.59 -0.64
N LYS A 63 -21.19 4.64 -1.67
CA LYS A 63 -22.65 4.56 -1.58
C LYS A 63 -23.10 3.32 -2.37
N PRO A 64 -23.15 2.13 -1.74
CA PRO A 64 -23.56 0.92 -2.43
C PRO A 64 -24.97 1.06 -3.02
N VAL A 65 -25.15 0.47 -4.19
CA VAL A 65 -26.41 0.37 -4.94
C VAL A 65 -27.01 -1.03 -4.85
N GLY A 66 -26.21 -2.03 -4.46
CA GLY A 66 -26.64 -3.41 -4.30
C GLY A 66 -25.80 -4.21 -3.30
N TYR A 67 -26.12 -5.50 -3.20
CA TYR A 67 -25.37 -6.42 -2.35
C TYR A 67 -23.96 -6.72 -2.89
N ASP A 68 -23.77 -6.69 -4.21
CA ASP A 68 -22.50 -7.04 -4.86
C ASP A 68 -21.35 -6.10 -4.46
N ASP A 69 -21.67 -4.85 -4.09
CA ASP A 69 -20.70 -3.85 -3.61
C ASP A 69 -20.01 -4.28 -2.30
N ALA A 70 -20.60 -5.22 -1.55
CA ALA A 70 -20.03 -5.73 -0.30
C ALA A 70 -18.63 -6.34 -0.50
N ARG A 71 -18.37 -6.92 -1.69
CA ARG A 71 -17.06 -7.46 -2.05
C ARG A 71 -16.00 -6.37 -2.20
N GLU A 72 -16.34 -5.27 -2.88
CA GLU A 72 -15.43 -4.14 -3.06
C GLU A 72 -15.07 -3.51 -1.71
N ILE A 73 -16.05 -3.39 -0.81
CA ILE A 73 -15.84 -2.88 0.54
C ILE A 73 -14.88 -3.80 1.32
N ALA A 74 -15.06 -5.13 1.24
CA ALA A 74 -14.16 -6.07 1.89
C ALA A 74 -12.72 -6.01 1.33
N ASP A 75 -12.57 -5.91 0.01
CA ASP A 75 -11.27 -5.76 -0.65
C ASP A 75 -10.58 -4.44 -0.25
N ALA A 76 -11.35 -3.36 -0.06
CA ALA A 76 -10.83 -2.10 0.43
C ALA A 76 -10.28 -2.19 1.87
N ILE A 77 -10.98 -2.89 2.75
CA ILE A 77 -10.52 -3.13 4.13
C ILE A 77 -9.28 -4.02 4.13
N LYS A 78 -9.24 -5.06 3.30
CA LYS A 78 -8.06 -5.91 3.10
C LYS A 78 -6.86 -5.10 2.61
N ALA A 79 -7.08 -4.08 1.79
CA ALA A 79 -6.06 -3.13 1.34
C ALA A 79 -5.67 -2.07 2.38
N ARG A 80 -6.08 -2.23 3.65
CA ARG A 80 -5.81 -1.33 4.78
C ARG A 80 -6.32 0.10 4.57
N LYS A 81 -7.46 0.24 3.88
CA LYS A 81 -8.15 1.53 3.73
C LYS A 81 -9.24 1.65 4.79
N ILE A 82 -9.46 2.85 5.32
CA ILE A 82 -10.67 3.18 6.09
C ILE A 82 -11.81 3.31 5.08
N VAL A 83 -12.96 2.68 5.33
CA VAL A 83 -14.11 2.73 4.42
C VAL A 83 -15.32 3.30 5.12
N LEU A 84 -15.95 4.29 4.49
CA LEU A 84 -17.22 4.84 4.90
C LEU A 84 -18.31 4.39 3.93
N VAL A 85 -19.32 3.71 4.46
CA VAL A 85 -20.38 3.06 3.68
C VAL A 85 -21.71 3.73 3.99
N ASN A 86 -22.34 4.32 2.97
CA ASN A 86 -23.68 4.88 3.08
C ASN A 86 -24.71 3.93 2.43
N ALA A 87 -25.43 3.17 3.25
CA ALA A 87 -26.45 2.21 2.83
C ALA A 87 -27.88 2.78 2.88
N THR A 88 -28.04 4.10 3.02
CA THR A 88 -29.37 4.74 3.15
C THR A 88 -30.27 4.50 1.93
N GLY A 89 -29.69 4.40 0.73
CA GLY A 89 -30.40 4.17 -0.53
C GLY A 89 -30.78 2.71 -0.81
N LEU A 90 -30.36 1.77 0.04
CA LEU A 90 -30.65 0.35 -0.15
C LEU A 90 -32.00 -0.05 0.49
N GLU A 91 -32.65 -1.05 -0.09
CA GLU A 91 -33.77 -1.73 0.56
C GLU A 91 -33.30 -2.34 1.90
N THR A 92 -34.15 -2.32 2.93
CA THR A 92 -33.85 -2.84 4.27
C THR A 92 -33.22 -4.23 4.26
N LYS A 93 -33.75 -5.16 3.45
CA LYS A 93 -33.21 -6.53 3.34
C LYS A 93 -31.81 -6.55 2.74
N THR A 94 -31.58 -5.76 1.70
CA THR A 94 -30.27 -5.66 1.02
C THR A 94 -29.25 -4.99 1.93
N ALA A 95 -29.64 -3.93 2.64
CA ALA A 95 -28.79 -3.25 3.62
C ALA A 95 -28.36 -4.20 4.74
N GLN A 96 -29.28 -4.98 5.32
CA GLN A 96 -28.96 -5.99 6.33
C GLN A 96 -27.97 -7.02 5.80
N ARG A 97 -28.25 -7.62 4.63
CA ARG A 97 -27.34 -8.60 4.01
C ARG A 97 -25.95 -8.02 3.74
N LEU A 98 -25.88 -6.77 3.28
CA LEU A 98 -24.62 -6.07 3.08
C LEU A 98 -23.88 -5.99 4.40
N VAL A 99 -24.51 -5.45 5.46
CA VAL A 99 -23.90 -5.30 6.79
C VAL A 99 -23.47 -6.63 7.39
N ASP A 100 -24.24 -7.70 7.23
CA ASP A 100 -23.88 -9.05 7.68
C ASP A 100 -22.59 -9.54 6.99
N PHE A 101 -22.46 -9.31 5.67
CA PHE A 101 -21.27 -9.68 4.93
C PHE A 101 -20.04 -8.87 5.35
N ILE A 102 -20.15 -7.54 5.44
CA ILE A 102 -19.01 -6.70 5.82
C ILE A 102 -18.63 -6.87 7.30
N SER A 103 -19.58 -7.10 8.20
CA SER A 103 -19.26 -7.42 9.60
C SER A 103 -18.51 -8.75 9.73
N GLY A 104 -18.93 -9.79 9.00
CA GLY A 104 -18.18 -11.04 8.91
C GLY A 104 -16.79 -10.86 8.32
N SER A 105 -16.66 -10.06 7.27
CA SER A 105 -15.37 -9.72 6.65
C SER A 105 -14.45 -8.97 7.64
N CYS A 106 -14.99 -7.99 8.36
CA CYS A 106 -14.25 -7.26 9.38
C CYS A 106 -13.75 -8.19 10.49
N TYR A 107 -14.59 -9.11 10.95
CA TYR A 107 -14.21 -10.07 11.99
C TYR A 107 -13.00 -10.91 11.58
N VAL A 108 -13.00 -11.48 10.37
CA VAL A 108 -11.88 -12.31 9.87
C VAL A 108 -10.61 -11.48 9.62
N LEU A 109 -10.76 -10.22 9.22
CA LEU A 109 -9.64 -9.32 8.95
C LEU A 109 -9.12 -8.58 10.21
N GLY A 110 -9.76 -8.76 11.38
CA GLY A 110 -9.46 -8.00 12.58
C GLY A 110 -9.78 -6.50 12.47
N ALA A 111 -10.64 -6.12 11.52
CA ALA A 111 -11.12 -4.77 11.34
C ALA A 111 -12.33 -4.50 12.25
N THR A 112 -12.62 -3.22 12.48
CA THR A 112 -13.77 -2.78 13.28
C THR A 112 -14.84 -2.19 12.37
N LEU A 113 -16.11 -2.48 12.65
CA LEU A 113 -17.28 -1.88 12.01
C LEU A 113 -18.05 -1.09 13.07
N GLN A 114 -18.39 0.16 12.76
CA GLN A 114 -19.12 1.05 13.66
C GLN A 114 -20.22 1.77 12.89
N GLU A 115 -21.44 1.77 13.42
CA GLU A 115 -22.52 2.61 12.90
C GLU A 115 -22.36 4.03 13.48
N ILE A 116 -22.22 5.02 12.60
CA ILE A 116 -22.00 6.43 12.98
C ILE A 116 -23.27 7.27 12.81
N GLU A 117 -24.17 6.83 11.93
CA GLU A 117 -25.49 7.39 11.67
C GLU A 117 -26.38 6.26 11.13
N GLN A 118 -27.70 6.44 11.13
CA GLN A 118 -28.64 5.43 10.65
C GLN A 118 -28.29 4.99 9.22
N ARG A 119 -27.90 3.71 9.06
CA ARG A 119 -27.46 3.12 7.78
C ARG A 119 -26.16 3.73 7.21
N VAL A 120 -25.34 4.33 8.05
CA VAL A 120 -24.01 4.83 7.68
C VAL A 120 -22.97 4.19 8.59
N TYR A 121 -22.00 3.50 7.98
CA TYR A 121 -21.05 2.66 8.69
C TYR A 121 -19.62 3.11 8.40
N LEU A 122 -18.80 3.15 9.45
CA LEU A 122 -17.36 3.34 9.38
C LEU A 122 -16.67 2.00 9.63
N LEU A 123 -15.81 1.60 8.70
CA LEU A 123 -15.00 0.41 8.80
C LEU A 123 -13.52 0.82 8.90
N SER A 124 -12.83 0.35 9.94
CA SER A 124 -11.42 0.65 10.17
C SER A 124 -10.57 -0.62 10.25
N PRO A 125 -9.51 -0.74 9.45
CA PRO A 125 -8.60 -1.87 9.52
C PRO A 125 -7.80 -1.87 10.84
N SER A 126 -7.24 -3.02 11.22
CA SER A 126 -6.53 -3.23 12.50
C SER A 126 -5.32 -2.33 12.73
N ASN A 127 -4.75 -1.75 11.67
CA ASN A 127 -3.60 -0.85 11.73
C ASN A 127 -3.97 0.62 11.96
N VAL A 128 -5.26 0.94 12.13
CA VAL A 128 -5.75 2.30 12.28
C VAL A 128 -6.58 2.40 13.55
N GLU A 129 -6.10 3.23 14.48
CA GLU A 129 -6.90 3.68 15.62
C GLU A 129 -7.77 4.87 15.22
N VAL A 130 -9.09 4.72 15.35
CA VAL A 130 -10.02 5.80 15.02
C VAL A 130 -10.42 6.54 16.30
N THR A 131 -9.82 7.71 16.49
CA THR A 131 -10.22 8.64 17.57
C THR A 131 -11.61 9.23 17.29
N ASN A 132 -12.30 9.67 18.34
CA ASN A 132 -13.62 10.31 18.18
C ASN A 132 -13.56 11.57 17.31
N GLU A 133 -12.45 12.30 17.35
CA GLU A 133 -12.22 13.49 16.52
C GLU A 133 -12.09 13.11 15.04
N LEU A 134 -11.32 12.06 14.73
CA LEU A 134 -11.21 11.55 13.36
C LEU A 134 -12.55 11.02 12.84
N LYS A 135 -13.37 10.38 13.68
CA LYS A 135 -14.74 9.99 13.30
C LYS A 135 -15.56 11.20 12.90
N ASN A 136 -15.58 12.24 13.73
CA ASN A 136 -16.35 13.45 13.47
C ASN A 136 -15.86 14.16 12.19
N GLU A 137 -14.55 14.19 11.95
CA GLU A 137 -13.99 14.71 10.70
C GLU A 137 -14.37 13.86 9.47
N LEU A 138 -14.30 12.53 9.57
CA LEU A 138 -14.67 11.62 8.49
C LEU A 138 -16.16 11.72 8.16
N SER A 139 -17.00 11.70 9.19
CA SER A 139 -18.45 11.87 9.06
C SER A 139 -18.75 13.22 8.42
N SER A 140 -18.21 14.32 8.94
CA SER A 140 -18.44 15.65 8.38
C SER A 140 -17.93 15.75 6.94
N LYS A 141 -16.66 15.41 6.66
CA LYS A 141 -16.10 15.45 5.30
C LYS A 141 -16.90 14.59 4.33
N ALA A 142 -17.36 13.43 4.74
CA ALA A 142 -18.17 12.58 3.89
C ALA A 142 -19.58 13.12 3.67
N LEU A 143 -20.24 13.62 4.71
CA LEU A 143 -21.52 14.33 4.62
C LEU A 143 -21.40 15.53 3.67
N PHE A 144 -20.31 16.30 3.75
CA PHE A 144 -20.02 17.39 2.83
C PHE A 144 -19.76 16.90 1.40
N ASN A 145 -19.00 15.83 1.21
CA ASN A 145 -18.73 15.27 -0.12
C ASN A 145 -19.98 14.61 -0.75
N TRP A 146 -20.96 14.18 0.06
CA TRP A 146 -22.24 13.66 -0.40
C TRP A 146 -23.23 14.75 -0.81
N SER A 147 -23.17 15.92 -0.19
CA SER A 147 -24.04 17.06 -0.53
C SER A 147 -23.66 17.75 -1.85
N ASN A 148 -22.47 17.47 -2.39
CA ASN A 148 -21.90 18.20 -3.53
C ASN A 148 -21.97 17.46 -4.87
N LYS A 149 -22.88 16.49 -5.03
CA LYS A 149 -23.08 15.78 -6.30
C LYS A 149 -24.55 15.61 -6.66
#